data_AF-A0A2A4Q8G4-F1
#
_entry.id   AF-A0A2A4Q8G4-F1
#
_cell.length_a   1.000
_cell.length_b   1.000
_cell.length_c   1.000
_cell.angle_alpha   90.00
_cell.angle_beta   90.00
_cell.angle_gamma   90.00
#
_symmetry.space_group_name_H-M   'P 1'
#
loop_
_entity.id
_entity.type
_entity.pdbx_description
1 polymer ?
#
loop_
_entity_poly.entity_id
_entity_poly.type
_entity_poly.pdbx_seq_one_letter_code
_entity_poly.pdbx_strand_id
1 'polypeptide(L)' 'MRKLTNSELDRKSIEEFQQTKKNPIVVVLDNVRSLNNVGSIFRTADSFLIEAIYLCGITAKPPHRDTQKTA' A
#
# COMPACT_ATOMS: atom_id res chain seq x y z
N MET A 1 -14.11 9.38 22.16
CA MET A 1 -13.93 8.10 21.42
C MET A 1 -13.00 7.19 22.22
N ARG A 2 -13.37 5.92 22.42
CA ARG A 2 -12.52 4.90 23.08
C ARG A 2 -11.43 4.45 22.09
N LYS A 3 -10.19 4.28 22.55
CA LYS A 3 -9.13 3.65 21.74
C LYS A 3 -9.42 2.15 21.59
N LEU A 4 -9.41 1.65 20.36
CA LEU A 4 -9.55 0.22 20.08
C LEU A 4 -8.20 -0.48 20.28
N THR A 5 -8.25 -1.73 20.74
CA THR A 5 -7.12 -2.65 20.75
C THR A 5 -6.91 -3.27 19.36
N ASN A 6 -5.72 -3.81 19.09
CA ASN A 6 -5.43 -4.44 17.80
C ASN A 6 -6.37 -5.61 17.46
N SER A 7 -6.81 -6.35 18.47
CA SER A 7 -7.74 -7.48 18.30
C SER A 7 -9.16 -7.04 17.99
N GLU A 8 -9.50 -5.79 18.28
CA GLU A 8 -10.80 -5.17 17.97
C GLU A 8 -10.80 -4.50 16.59
N LEU A 9 -9.67 -4.51 15.88
CA LEU A 9 -9.62 -4.05 14.50
C LEU A 9 -10.15 -5.16 13.60
N ASP A 10 -11.19 -4.83 12.83
CA ASP A 10 -11.79 -5.70 11.81
C ASP A 10 -10.86 -5.82 10.58
N ARG A 11 -9.70 -6.46 10.79
CA ARG A 11 -8.68 -6.66 9.74
C ARG A 11 -9.09 -7.84 8.88
N LYS A 12 -9.13 -7.61 7.57
CA LYS A 12 -9.32 -8.67 6.58
C LYS A 12 -8.18 -9.69 6.67
N SER A 13 -8.52 -10.96 6.56
CA SER A 13 -7.56 -12.01 6.25
C SER A 13 -6.96 -11.79 4.85
N ILE A 14 -5.89 -12.53 4.54
CA ILE A 14 -5.27 -12.48 3.21
C ILE A 14 -6.27 -12.93 2.14
N GLU A 15 -7.02 -13.99 2.42
CA GLU A 15 -8.04 -14.55 1.54
C GLU A 15 -9.19 -13.55 1.33
N GLU A 16 -9.68 -12.93 2.41
CA GLU A 16 -10.72 -11.91 2.34
C GLU A 16 -10.25 -10.69 1.56
N PHE A 17 -9.00 -10.25 1.76
CA PHE A 17 -8.42 -9.13 1.02
C PHE A 17 -8.35 -9.39 -0.48
N GLN A 18 -8.00 -10.61 -0.89
CA GLN A 18 -7.93 -11.01 -2.30
C GLN A 18 -9.31 -11.07 -2.96
N GLN A 19 -10.34 -11.51 -2.22
CA GLN A 19 -11.72 -11.59 -2.72
C GLN A 19 -12.45 -10.24 -2.66
N THR A 20 -11.94 -9.28 -1.88
CA THR A 20 -12.58 -7.98 -1.73
C THR A 20 -12.42 -7.14 -3.01
N LYS A 21 -13.54 -6.61 -3.49
CA LYS A 21 -13.57 -5.64 -4.59
C LYS A 21 -12.69 -4.43 -4.26
N LYS A 22 -11.75 -4.12 -5.15
CA LYS A 22 -10.90 -2.95 -5.03
C LYS A 22 -11.68 -1.67 -5.33
N ASN A 23 -11.29 -0.59 -4.66
CA ASN A 23 -11.79 0.74 -4.97
C ASN A 23 -11.21 1.16 -6.32
N PRO A 24 -12.03 1.69 -7.26
CA PRO A 24 -11.63 2.03 -8.62
C PRO A 24 -10.80 3.33 -8.64
N ILE A 25 -9.73 3.34 -7.86
CA ILE A 25 -8.79 4.42 -7.67
C ILE A 25 -7.45 3.88 -8.14
N VAL A 26 -6.78 4.67 -8.95
CA VAL A 26 -5.44 4.39 -9.45
C VAL A 26 -4.51 5.48 -8.97
N VAL A 27 -3.36 5.08 -8.44
CA VAL A 27 -2.31 5.99 -8.00
C VAL A 27 -1.17 5.96 -9.02
N VAL A 28 -0.70 7.12 -9.46
CA VAL A 28 0.45 7.24 -10.37
C VAL A 28 1.60 7.92 -9.64
N LEU A 29 2.74 7.23 -9.55
CA LEU A 29 3.97 7.74 -8.95
C LEU A 29 4.96 8.08 -10.06
N ASP A 30 4.92 9.34 -10.50
CA ASP A 30 5.85 9.84 -11.50
C ASP A 30 7.08 10.48 -10.84
N ASN A 31 8.25 9.96 -11.18
CA ASN A 31 9.56 10.46 -10.72
C ASN A 31 9.72 10.55 -9.19
N VAL A 32 9.04 9.68 -8.43
CA VAL A 32 9.16 9.62 -6.96
C VAL A 32 10.47 8.91 -6.60
N ARG A 33 11.45 9.70 -6.19
CA ARG A 33 12.82 9.21 -5.94
C ARG A 33 13.00 8.52 -4.57
N SER A 34 12.19 8.88 -3.57
CA SER A 34 12.32 8.39 -2.19
C SER A 34 11.67 7.02 -2.03
N LEU A 35 12.46 5.97 -1.78
CA LEU A 35 11.97 4.62 -1.50
C LEU A 35 11.07 4.53 -0.26
N ASN A 36 11.36 5.33 0.77
CA ASN A 36 10.52 5.38 1.98
C ASN A 36 9.12 5.92 1.70
N ASN A 37 9.02 6.91 0.80
CA ASN A 37 7.73 7.46 0.38
C ASN A 37 7.00 6.45 -0.50
N VAL A 38 7.71 5.80 -1.43
CA VAL A 38 7.13 4.72 -2.26
C VAL A 38 6.55 3.63 -1.35
N GLY A 39 7.33 3.09 -0.40
CA GLY A 39 6.85 2.07 0.55
C GLY A 39 5.66 2.53 1.39
N SER A 40 5.69 3.77 1.89
CA SER A 40 4.55 4.33 2.64
C SER A 40 3.28 4.43 1.80
N ILE A 41 3.40 4.82 0.52
CA ILE A 41 2.27 4.87 -0.41
C ILE A 41 1.70 3.47 -0.69
N PHE A 42 2.56 2.46 -0.88
CA PHE A 42 2.11 1.07 -1.02
C PHE A 42 1.31 0.61 0.20
N ARG A 43 1.77 0.87 1.43
CA ARG A 43 1.04 0.50 2.66
C ARG A 43 -0.30 1.23 2.80
N THR A 44 -0.33 2.52 2.45
CA THR A 44 -1.58 3.29 2.43
C THR A 44 -2.53 2.71 1.39
N ALA A 45 -2.06 2.44 0.17
CA ALA A 45 -2.88 1.89 -0.89
C ALA A 45 -3.48 0.52 -0.54
N ASP A 46 -2.71 -0.35 0.13
CA ASP A 46 -3.18 -1.62 0.66
C ASP A 46 -4.33 -1.43 1.66
N SER A 47 -4.15 -0.51 2.62
CA SER A 47 -5.17 -0.17 3.63
C SER A 47 -6.48 0.37 3.02
N PHE A 48 -6.40 1.03 1.87
CA PHE A 48 -7.54 1.62 1.16
C PHE A 48 -8.08 0.74 0.02
N LEU A 49 -7.58 -0.50 -0.15
CA LEU A 49 -8.01 -1.41 -1.22
C LEU A 49 -7.91 -0.77 -2.62
N ILE A 50 -6.85 0.01 -2.86
CA ILE A 50 -6.60 0.66 -4.15
C ILE A 50 -6.44 -0.38 -5.26
N GLU A 51 -6.96 -0.09 -6.45
CA GLU A 51 -6.95 -1.02 -7.58
C GLU A 51 -5.55 -1.19 -8.17
N ALA A 52 -4.84 -0.09 -8.42
CA ALA A 52 -3.52 -0.15 -9.02
C ALA A 52 -2.62 1.02 -8.60
N ILE A 53 -1.32 0.76 -8.59
CA ILE A 53 -0.27 1.77 -8.48
C ILE A 53 0.65 1.64 -9.69
N TYR A 54 0.78 2.70 -10.47
CA TYR A 54 1.70 2.78 -11.60
C TYR A 54 2.95 3.55 -11.19
N LEU A 55 4.11 2.97 -11.45
CA LEU A 55 5.42 3.58 -11.20
C LEU A 55 5.98 4.07 -12.54
N CYS A 56 6.25 5.37 -12.64
CA CYS A 56 6.68 6.03 -13.86
C CYS A 56 8.01 6.76 -13.66
N GLY A 57 8.70 7.03 -14.78
CA GLY A 57 9.95 7.77 -14.79
C GLY A 57 11.05 7.09 -13.97
N ILE A 58 11.70 7.87 -13.09
CA ILE A 58 12.81 7.37 -12.24
C ILE A 58 12.35 6.60 -10.98
N THR A 59 11.04 6.41 -10.79
CA THR A 59 10.51 5.75 -9.59
C THR A 59 10.98 4.30 -9.53
N ALA A 60 11.68 3.94 -8.45
CA ALA A 60 12.24 2.61 -8.30
C ALA A 60 11.13 1.55 -8.13
N LYS A 61 11.25 0.45 -8.86
CA LYS A 61 10.35 -0.70 -8.81
C LYS A 61 10.82 -1.70 -7.74
N PRO A 62 9.95 -2.14 -6.81
CA PRO A 62 10.26 -3.26 -5.91
C PRO A 62 10.49 -4.57 -6.70
N PRO A 63 11.37 -5.50 -6.25
CA PRO A 63 11.98 -5.58 -4.92
C PRO A 63 13.38 -4.94 -4.90
N HIS A 64 13.53 -3.85 -4.15
CA HIS A 64 14.83 -3.31 -3.77
C HIS A 64 15.04 -3.55 -2.27
N ARG A 65 16.25 -3.92 -1.86
CA ARG A 65 16.56 -4.37 -0.48
C ARG A 65 16.10 -3.41 0.63
N ASP A 66 15.97 -2.11 0.33
CA ASP A 66 15.50 -1.07 1.27
C ASP A 66 13.96 -0.95 1.39
N THR A 67 13.18 -1.53 0.45
CA THR A 67 11.72 -1.57 0.56
C THR A 67 11.22 -2.53 1.64
N GLN A 68 12.02 -3.51 2.07
CA GLN A 68 11.63 -4.47 3.12
C GLN A 68 11.50 -3.86 4.52
N LYS A 69 12.12 -2.70 4.78
CA LYS A 69 12.02 -2.04 6.11
C LYS A 69 10.79 -1.16 6.24
N THR A 70 10.09 -0.87 5.14
CA THR A 70 8.99 0.09 5.10
C THR A 70 7.73 -0.44 4.42
N ALA A 71 7.73 -1.65 3.86
CA ALA A 71 6.53 -2.36 3.39
C ALA A 71 6.05 -3.32 4.47
#